data_AF-A0A7D7WKE7-F1
#
_entry.id   AF-A0A7D7WKE7-F1
#
_cell.length_a   1.000
_cell.length_b   1.000
_cell.length_c   1.000
_cell.angle_alpha   90.00
_cell.angle_beta   90.00
_cell.angle_gamma   90.00
#
_symmetry.space_group_name_H-M   'P 1'
#
loop_
_entity.id
_entity.type
_entity.pdbx_description
1 polymer ?
#
loop_
_entity_poly.entity_id
_entity_poly.type
_entity_poly.pdbx_seq_one_letter_code
_entity_poly.pdbx_strand_id
1 'polypeptide(L)'
;MTYANAFTVLASSLSCSKFRQAAYEFSKAAKGYANGKGDHATSVIVASISSITSPRFEEEFARAKRIASNKTEAEAKKMVAAIDKLCDVYKMASLK
;
A
#
# COMPACT_ATOMS: atom_id res chain seq x y z
N MET A 1 2.72 4.01 -10.69
CA MET A 1 1.34 3.58 -11.03
C MET A 1 1.26 2.12 -11.45
N THR A 2 2.02 1.69 -12.46
CA THR A 2 1.98 0.31 -12.99
C THR A 2 2.15 -0.76 -11.91
N TYR A 3 3.05 -0.56 -10.94
CA TYR A 3 3.24 -1.48 -9.81
C TYR A 3 1.98 -1.67 -8.95
N ALA A 4 1.26 -0.59 -8.64
CA ALA A 4 0.04 -0.68 -7.83
C ALA A 4 -1.08 -1.40 -8.59
N ASN A 5 -1.21 -1.15 -9.89
CA ASN A 5 -2.18 -1.85 -10.74
C ASN A 5 -1.86 -3.35 -10.84
N ALA A 6 -0.59 -3.69 -11.09
CA ALA A 6 -0.14 -5.09 -11.15
C ALA A 6 -0.41 -5.80 -9.82
N PHE A 7 -0.13 -5.14 -8.70
CA PHE A 7 -0.45 -5.66 -7.37
C PHE A 7 -1.95 -5.91 -7.17
N THR A 8 -2.83 -4.99 -7.59
CA THR A 8 -4.28 -5.21 -7.52
C THR A 8 -4.73 -6.40 -8.36
N VAL A 9 -4.18 -6.56 -9.57
CA VAL A 9 -4.50 -7.72 -10.43
C VAL A 9 -4.07 -9.02 -9.76
N LEU A 10 -2.85 -9.08 -9.21
CA LEU A 10 -2.38 -10.26 -8.48
C LEU A 10 -3.22 -10.52 -7.23
N ALA A 11 -3.53 -9.49 -6.45
CA ALA A 11 -4.35 -9.63 -5.26
C ALA A 11 -5.77 -10.12 -5.59
N SER A 12 -6.31 -9.80 -6.78
CA SER A 12 -7.67 -10.18 -7.17
C SER A 12 -7.92 -11.69 -7.24
N SER A 13 -6.86 -12.50 -7.40
CA SER A 13 -6.94 -13.96 -7.43
C SER A 13 -6.91 -14.61 -6.04
N LEU A 14 -6.61 -13.84 -4.98
CA LEU A 14 -6.54 -14.36 -3.62
C LEU A 14 -7.93 -14.61 -3.05
N SER A 15 -8.09 -15.66 -2.24
CA SER A 15 -9.38 -16.03 -1.63
C SER A 15 -9.90 -14.99 -0.61
N CYS A 16 -8.99 -14.25 0.05
CA CYS A 16 -9.33 -13.25 1.07
C CYS A 16 -9.97 -11.98 0.47
N SER A 17 -11.30 -11.88 0.50
CA SER A 17 -12.05 -10.73 -0.03
C SER A 17 -11.65 -9.39 0.56
N LYS A 18 -11.38 -9.35 1.88
CA LYS A 18 -10.90 -8.14 2.57
C LYS A 18 -9.55 -7.68 2.01
N PHE A 19 -8.65 -8.61 1.73
CA PHE A 19 -7.34 -8.29 1.17
C PHE A 19 -7.46 -7.79 -0.27
N ARG A 20 -8.32 -8.41 -1.10
CA ARG A 20 -8.63 -7.91 -2.46
C ARG A 20 -9.09 -6.46 -2.42
N GLN A 21 -10.02 -6.15 -1.52
CA GLN A 21 -10.53 -4.80 -1.35
C GLN A 21 -9.46 -3.81 -0.89
N ALA A 22 -8.64 -4.18 0.10
CA ALA A 22 -7.54 -3.35 0.58
C ALA A 22 -6.52 -3.06 -0.54
N ALA A 23 -6.16 -4.05 -1.35
CA ALA A 23 -5.27 -3.89 -2.50
C ALA A 23 -5.84 -2.97 -3.60
N TYR A 24 -7.16 -3.02 -3.83
CA TYR A 24 -7.83 -2.12 -4.76
C TYR A 24 -7.84 -0.67 -4.26
N GLU A 25 -8.21 -0.46 -2.98
CA GLU A 25 -8.21 0.86 -2.36
C GLU A 25 -6.81 1.48 -2.31
N PHE A 26 -5.79 0.66 -2.02
CA PHE A 26 -4.39 1.04 -2.11
C PHE A 26 -4.02 1.55 -3.51
N SER A 27 -4.39 0.83 -4.58
CA SER A 27 -4.10 1.27 -5.95
C SER A 27 -4.83 2.57 -6.31
N LYS A 28 -6.07 2.75 -5.85
CA LYS A 28 -6.81 4.01 -6.03
C LYS A 28 -6.11 5.17 -5.32
N ALA A 29 -5.66 4.98 -4.08
CA ALA A 29 -4.91 5.99 -3.33
C ALA A 29 -3.56 6.29 -3.99
N ALA A 30 -2.86 5.26 -4.49
CA ALA A 30 -1.60 5.41 -5.22
C ALA A 30 -1.76 6.29 -6.48
N LYS A 31 -2.91 6.21 -7.17
CA LYS A 31 -3.24 7.06 -8.32
C LYS A 31 -3.33 8.53 -7.96
N GLY A 32 -4.05 8.87 -6.90
CA GLY A 32 -4.14 10.24 -6.42
C GLY A 32 -2.81 10.75 -5.88
N TYR A 33 -2.08 9.89 -5.16
CA TYR A 33 -0.78 10.21 -4.58
C TYR A 33 0.29 10.53 -5.62
N ALA A 34 0.36 9.78 -6.72
CA ALA A 34 1.41 9.89 -7.72
C ALA A 34 1.43 11.21 -8.52
N ASN A 35 0.36 12.00 -8.46
CA ASN A 35 0.26 13.27 -9.19
C ASN A 35 1.38 14.24 -8.78
N GLY A 36 2.31 14.52 -9.70
CA GLY A 36 3.46 15.40 -9.48
C GLY A 36 4.57 14.86 -8.55
N LYS A 37 4.54 13.56 -8.19
CA LYS A 37 5.49 12.97 -7.20
C LYS A 37 6.52 12.00 -7.79
N GLY A 38 6.44 11.64 -9.07
CA GLY A 38 7.47 10.87 -9.78
C GLY A 38 8.02 9.66 -9.02
N ASP A 39 9.35 9.59 -8.90
CA ASP A 39 10.08 8.48 -8.24
C ASP A 39 9.76 8.33 -6.75
N HIS A 40 9.39 9.42 -6.07
CA HIS A 40 9.00 9.37 -4.67
C HIS A 40 7.72 8.55 -4.49
N ALA A 41 6.73 8.74 -5.36
CA ALA A 41 5.51 7.93 -5.34
C ALA A 41 5.79 6.46 -5.67
N THR A 42 6.67 6.19 -6.63
CA THR A 42 7.11 4.82 -6.93
C THR A 42 7.75 4.15 -5.71
N SER A 43 8.62 4.87 -4.99
CA SER A 43 9.28 4.36 -3.79
C SER A 43 8.30 4.00 -2.69
N VAL A 44 7.28 4.83 -2.43
CA VAL A 44 6.21 4.53 -1.47
C VAL A 44 5.44 3.28 -1.88
N ILE A 45 5.00 3.21 -3.15
CA ILE A 45 4.21 2.09 -3.66
C ILE A 45 4.97 0.78 -3.55
N VAL A 46 6.23 0.77 -4.02
CA VAL A 46 7.08 -0.43 -3.99
C VAL A 46 7.40 -0.82 -2.56
N ALA A 47 7.72 0.13 -1.67
CA ALA A 47 7.97 -0.15 -0.26
C ALA A 47 6.75 -0.82 0.39
N SER A 48 5.53 -0.29 0.19
CA SER A 48 4.31 -0.90 0.74
C SER A 48 4.06 -2.32 0.21
N ILE A 49 4.23 -2.57 -1.08
CA ILE A 49 4.03 -3.91 -1.67
C ILE A 49 5.08 -4.88 -1.13
N SER A 50 6.36 -4.49 -1.12
CA SER A 50 7.46 -5.32 -0.64
C SER A 50 7.41 -5.59 0.87
N SER A 51 6.69 -4.77 1.63
CA SER A 51 6.51 -4.97 3.08
C SER A 51 5.86 -6.32 3.38
N ILE A 52 4.96 -6.79 2.50
CA ILE A 52 4.24 -8.06 2.63
C ILE A 52 5.18 -9.26 2.69
N THR A 53 6.30 -9.23 1.96
CA THR A 53 7.24 -10.36 1.89
C THR A 53 8.23 -10.40 3.05
N SER A 54 8.22 -9.39 3.92
CA SER A 54 9.15 -9.29 5.04
C SER A 54 8.62 -10.07 6.26
N PRO A 55 9.48 -10.83 6.99
CA PRO A 55 9.11 -11.35 8.30
C PRO A 55 8.87 -10.23 9.33
N ARG A 56 9.33 -9.01 9.04
CA ARG A 56 9.09 -7.79 9.84
C ARG A 56 8.11 -6.86 9.12
N PHE A 57 7.05 -7.41 8.53
CA PHE A 57 6.14 -6.64 7.67
C PHE A 57 5.58 -5.38 8.34
N GLU A 58 5.25 -5.43 9.64
CA GLU A 58 4.74 -4.25 10.36
C GLU A 58 5.74 -3.09 10.38
N GLU A 59 7.04 -3.38 10.59
CA GLU A 59 8.11 -2.38 10.58
C GLU A 59 8.31 -1.80 9.17
N GLU A 60 8.23 -2.64 8.13
CA GLU A 60 8.36 -2.21 6.73
C GLU A 60 7.16 -1.37 6.27
N PHE A 61 5.95 -1.73 6.68
CA PHE A 61 4.75 -0.90 6.45
C PHE A 61 4.88 0.46 7.14
N ALA A 62 5.37 0.48 8.40
CA ALA A 62 5.64 1.72 9.11
C ALA A 62 6.70 2.59 8.41
N ARG A 63 7.72 1.97 7.81
CA ARG A 63 8.71 2.66 6.97
C ARG A 63 8.05 3.28 5.73
N ALA A 64 7.25 2.52 4.97
CA ALA A 64 6.54 3.03 3.80
C ALA A 64 5.61 4.20 4.15
N LYS A 65 4.91 4.10 5.29
CA LYS A 65 4.07 5.18 5.82
C LYS A 65 4.85 6.45 6.15
N ARG A 66 6.03 6.33 6.78
CA ARG A 66 6.87 7.51 7.06
C ARG A 66 7.30 8.21 5.77
N ILE A 67 7.68 7.44 4.76
CA ILE A 67 8.04 8.00 3.44
C ILE A 67 6.82 8.72 2.83
N ALA A 68 5.64 8.11 2.89
CA ALA A 68 4.40 8.70 2.36
C ALA A 68 3.99 10.00 3.08
N SER A 69 4.21 10.05 4.40
CA SER A 69 3.81 11.14 5.31
C SER A 69 4.67 12.40 5.21
N ASN A 70 5.73 12.41 4.39
CA ASN A 70 6.61 13.57 4.23
C ASN A 70 5.93 14.80 3.61
N LYS A 71 4.64 14.73 3.27
CA LYS A 71 3.84 15.82 2.71
C LYS A 71 2.48 15.90 3.41
N THR A 72 1.97 17.10 3.67
CA THR A 72 0.70 17.35 4.40
C THR A 72 -0.55 17.34 3.50
N GLU A 73 -0.39 17.07 2.21
CA GLU A 73 -1.45 17.04 1.20
C GLU A 73 -2.53 15.99 1.50
N ALA A 74 -3.78 16.27 1.10
CA ALA A 74 -4.90 15.34 1.28
C ALA A 74 -4.65 13.96 0.65
N GLU A 75 -3.96 13.91 -0.49
CA GLU A 75 -3.59 12.65 -1.16
C GLU A 75 -2.54 11.86 -0.37
N ALA A 76 -1.63 12.52 0.35
CA ALA A 76 -0.68 11.84 1.23
C ALA A 76 -1.41 11.17 2.41
N LYS A 77 -2.39 11.85 3.01
CA LYS A 77 -3.22 11.27 4.08
C LYS A 77 -4.01 10.04 3.61
N LYS A 78 -4.59 10.09 2.40
CA LYS A 78 -5.29 8.95 1.79
C LYS A 78 -4.35 7.78 1.54
N MET A 79 -3.14 8.06 1.05
CA MET A 79 -2.13 7.02 0.83
C MET A 79 -1.72 6.35 2.13
N VAL A 80 -1.44 7.15 3.18
CA VAL A 80 -1.11 6.64 4.52
C VAL A 80 -2.23 5.74 5.07
N ALA A 81 -3.48 6.19 4.99
CA ALA A 81 -4.62 5.40 5.45
C ALA A 81 -4.77 4.07 4.67
N ALA A 82 -4.48 4.09 3.36
CA ALA A 82 -4.53 2.88 2.55
C ALA A 82 -3.38 1.91 2.87
N ILE A 83 -2.19 2.43 3.21
CA ILE A 83 -1.04 1.64 3.70
C ILE A 83 -1.39 0.97 5.03
N ASP A 84 -1.94 1.72 5.99
CA ASP A 84 -2.37 1.19 7.29
C ASP A 84 -3.41 0.06 7.11
N LYS A 85 -4.45 0.32 6.30
CA LYS A 85 -5.49 -0.69 6.01
C LYS A 85 -4.91 -1.96 5.36
N LEU A 86 -3.96 -1.82 4.44
CA LEU A 86 -3.31 -2.97 3.81
C LEU A 86 -2.50 -3.79 4.83
N CYS A 87 -1.77 -3.13 5.72
CA CYS A 87 -1.03 -3.77 6.81
C CYS A 87 -1.97 -4.53 7.76
N ASP A 88 -3.04 -3.90 8.22
CA ASP A 88 -4.01 -4.50 9.16
C ASP A 88 -4.66 -5.75 8.56
N VAL A 89 -5.08 -5.67 7.29
CA VAL A 89 -5.70 -6.81 6.61
C VAL A 89 -4.71 -7.92 6.34
N TYR A 90 -3.46 -7.60 6.00
CA TYR A 90 -2.41 -8.61 5.87
C TYR A 90 -2.15 -9.31 7.21
N LYS A 91 -1.96 -8.55 8.29
CA LYS A 91 -1.79 -9.10 9.65
C LYS A 91 -2.91 -10.07 10.03
N MET A 92 -4.16 -9.70 9.80
CA MET A 92 -5.31 -10.57 10.06
C MET A 92 -5.32 -11.83 9.18
N ALA A 93 -4.84 -11.75 7.95
CA ALA A 93 -4.77 -12.88 7.03
C ALA A 93 -3.62 -13.84 7.38
N SER A 94 -2.50 -13.32 7.90
CA SER A 94 -1.28 -14.07 8.25
C SER A 94 -1.35 -14.76 9.62
N LEU A 95 -2.34 -14.43 10.45
CA LEU A 95 -2.60 -15.04 11.76
C LEU A 95 -3.51 -16.29 11.68
N LYS A 96 -3.80 -16.77 10.46
CA LYS A 96 -4.53 -18.02 10.21
C LYS A 96 -3.57 -19.15 9.88
#